data_AF-A0A6F9A848-F1
#
_entry.id   AF-A0A6F9A848-F1
#
_cell.length_a   1.000
_cell.length_b   1.000
_cell.length_c   1.000
_cell.angle_alpha   90.00
_cell.angle_beta   90.00
_cell.angle_gamma   90.00
#
_symmetry.space_group_name_H-M   'P 1'
#
loop_
_entity.id
_entity.type
_entity.pdbx_description
1 polymer ?
#
loop_
_entity_poly.entity_id
_entity_poly.type
_entity_poly.pdbx_seq_one_letter_code
_entity_poly.pdbx_strand_id
1 'polypeptide(L)'
;ICVSDRSNLSLVDDRAIYPAAKTAVSRAHGDYGAALSSLGFSVKYLNAHTGIVFLCCWKSHYRLICLENRGERVPCFLNCLHVGGTIRTCQKFLVRYNTQQIHWMLPLCQGEAERSEIRKAVLSCTLKKDTDDDYEEESGGEKDK
;
A
#
# COMPACT_ATOMS: atom_id res chain seq x y z
N ILE A 1 6.24 3.32 5.63
CA ILE A 1 6.92 4.46 6.28
C ILE A 1 6.16 4.75 7.54
N CYS A 2 6.84 4.68 8.67
CA CYS A 2 6.27 5.14 9.93
C CYS A 2 7.05 6.38 10.37
N VAL A 3 6.32 7.42 10.73
CA VAL A 3 6.84 8.74 11.09
C VAL A 3 6.28 9.08 12.46
N SER A 4 7.06 9.77 13.29
CA SER A 4 6.61 10.21 14.62
C SER A 4 5.37 11.10 14.58
N ASP A 5 5.20 11.88 13.51
CA ASP A 5 4.00 12.67 13.22
C ASP A 5 3.53 12.41 11.78
N ARG A 6 2.23 12.09 11.63
CA ARG A 6 1.60 11.78 10.35
C ARG A 6 1.53 12.99 9.41
N SER A 7 1.54 14.22 9.92
CA SER A 7 1.52 15.43 9.09
C SER A 7 2.76 15.52 8.16
N ASN A 8 3.90 15.00 8.64
CA ASN A 8 5.17 14.99 7.93
C ASN A 8 5.25 13.95 6.81
N LEU A 9 4.29 13.02 6.72
CA LEU A 9 4.23 12.08 5.61
C LEU A 9 4.01 12.79 4.27
N SER A 10 3.32 13.94 4.26
CA SER A 10 3.12 14.77 3.08
C SER A 10 4.41 15.38 2.52
N LEU A 11 5.45 15.49 3.37
CA LEU A 11 6.77 16.01 3.00
C LEU A 11 7.68 14.93 2.40
N VAL A 12 7.25 13.66 2.41
CA VAL A 12 8.01 12.56 1.83
C VAL A 12 7.78 12.53 0.33
N ASP A 13 8.85 12.74 -0.42
CA ASP A 13 8.88 12.65 -1.88
C ASP A 13 9.55 11.34 -2.34
N ASP A 14 9.15 10.82 -3.49
CA ASP A 14 9.75 9.65 -4.14
C ASP A 14 11.26 9.81 -4.31
N ARG A 15 11.68 11.04 -4.66
CA ARG A 15 13.09 11.40 -4.84
C ARG A 15 13.90 11.34 -3.56
N ALA A 16 13.25 11.45 -2.40
CA ALA A 16 13.91 11.40 -1.09
C ALA A 16 14.04 9.95 -0.56
N ILE A 17 13.15 9.04 -0.98
CA ILE A 17 13.13 7.66 -0.46
C ILE A 17 14.33 6.86 -0.92
N TYR A 18 14.68 6.92 -2.21
CA TYR A 18 15.83 6.21 -2.75
C TYR A 18 17.16 6.58 -2.04
N PRO A 19 17.55 7.87 -1.95
CA PRO A 19 18.79 8.24 -1.28
C PRO A 19 18.74 7.96 0.23
N ALA A 20 17.59 8.10 0.88
CA ALA A 20 17.43 7.74 2.29
C ALA A 20 17.66 6.25 2.53
N ALA A 21 17.06 5.39 1.70
CA ALA A 21 17.25 3.95 1.76
C ALA A 21 18.71 3.56 1.48
N LYS A 22 19.34 4.14 0.46
CA LYS A 22 20.75 3.89 0.15
C LYS A 22 21.67 4.32 1.29
N THR A 23 21.43 5.49 1.89
CA THR A 23 22.22 6.00 3.02
C THR A 23 22.12 5.07 4.21
N ALA A 24 20.94 4.54 4.49
CA ALA A 24 20.75 3.66 5.62
C ALA A 24 21.30 2.25 5.38
N VAL A 25 21.21 1.72 4.15
CA VAL A 25 21.94 0.50 3.75
C VAL A 25 23.45 0.72 3.88
N SER A 26 23.97 1.87 3.46
CA SER A 26 25.40 2.22 3.61
C SER A 26 25.80 2.27 5.09
N ARG A 27 24.97 2.86 5.97
CA ARG A 27 25.20 2.86 7.42
C ARG A 27 25.20 1.46 8.03
N ALA A 28 24.32 0.56 7.56
CA ALA A 28 24.18 -0.79 8.10
C ALA A 28 25.18 -1.82 7.54
N HIS A 29 25.57 -1.68 6.27
CA HIS A 29 26.31 -2.70 5.51
C HIS A 29 27.57 -2.16 4.81
N GLY A 30 27.92 -0.89 5.03
CA GLY A 30 29.04 -0.23 4.38
C GLY A 30 28.85 -0.06 2.87
N ASP A 31 29.96 0.20 2.20
CA ASP A 31 29.97 0.48 0.76
C ASP A 31 29.54 -0.71 -0.09
N TYR A 32 29.81 -1.93 0.37
CA TYR A 32 29.38 -3.16 -0.29
C TYR A 32 27.85 -3.25 -0.37
N GLY A 33 27.16 -3.07 0.76
CA GLY A 33 25.69 -3.06 0.76
C GLY A 33 25.13 -1.89 -0.05
N ALA A 34 25.74 -0.71 0.03
CA ALA A 34 25.32 0.45 -0.75
C ALA A 34 25.43 0.23 -2.26
N ALA A 35 26.51 -0.42 -2.73
CA ALA A 35 26.69 -0.77 -4.13
C ALA A 35 25.65 -1.80 -4.60
N LEU A 36 25.42 -2.87 -3.83
CA LEU A 36 24.41 -3.88 -4.15
C LEU A 36 23.00 -3.30 -4.17
N SER A 37 22.67 -2.44 -3.20
CA SER A 37 21.39 -1.73 -3.19
C SER A 37 21.27 -0.69 -4.31
N SER A 38 22.35 -0.31 -4.98
CA SER A 38 22.23 0.54 -6.18
C SER A 38 21.84 -0.28 -7.41
N LEU A 39 22.08 -1.60 -7.37
CA LEU A 39 21.81 -2.51 -8.47
C LEU A 39 20.35 -3.00 -8.42
N GLY A 40 19.53 -2.52 -9.36
CA GLY A 40 18.15 -2.96 -9.50
C GLY A 40 17.19 -2.48 -8.41
N PHE A 41 17.61 -1.56 -7.53
CA PHE A 41 16.72 -0.91 -6.58
C PHE A 41 15.98 0.26 -7.23
N SER A 42 14.66 0.30 -7.08
CA SER A 42 13.85 1.43 -7.54
C SER A 42 12.60 1.59 -6.70
N VAL A 43 12.18 2.84 -6.50
CA VAL A 43 10.88 3.18 -5.94
C VAL A 43 9.86 3.14 -7.08
N LYS A 44 8.82 2.32 -6.94
CA LYS A 44 7.77 2.16 -7.98
C LYS A 44 6.48 2.88 -7.62
N TYR A 45 6.23 3.05 -6.34
CA TYR A 45 5.00 3.64 -5.84
C TYR A 45 5.28 4.20 -4.45
N LEU A 46 4.79 5.41 -4.21
CA LEU A 46 4.65 6.01 -2.90
C LEU A 46 3.24 6.51 -2.76
N ASN A 47 2.64 6.18 -1.62
CA ASN A 47 1.46 6.87 -1.13
C ASN A 47 1.88 7.68 0.09
N ALA A 48 2.10 8.98 -0.11
CA ALA A 48 2.44 9.88 0.98
C ALA A 48 1.35 9.90 2.05
N HIS A 49 0.06 9.81 1.69
CA HIS A 49 -1.03 9.85 2.67
C HIS A 49 -1.06 8.62 3.60
N THR A 50 -0.79 7.42 3.08
CA THR A 50 -0.80 6.18 3.88
C THR A 50 0.59 5.74 4.36
N GLY A 51 1.65 6.36 3.85
CA GLY A 51 3.03 5.96 4.08
C GLY A 51 3.40 4.61 3.46
N ILE A 52 2.63 4.09 2.51
CA ILE A 52 2.93 2.82 1.83
C ILE A 52 3.88 3.08 0.65
N VAL A 53 4.91 2.25 0.51
CA VAL A 53 5.90 2.34 -0.56
C VAL A 53 6.12 0.97 -1.18
N PHE A 54 6.17 0.91 -2.51
CA PHE A 54 6.67 -0.28 -3.21
C PHE A 54 8.11 -0.04 -3.67
N LEU A 55 8.98 -0.89 -3.15
CA LEU A 55 10.39 -0.94 -3.49
C LEU A 55 10.64 -2.21 -4.30
N CYS A 56 11.23 -2.05 -5.48
CA CYS A 56 11.76 -3.17 -6.25
C CYS A 56 13.24 -3.34 -5.94
N CYS A 57 13.70 -4.57 -5.80
CA CYS A 57 15.10 -4.92 -5.61
C CYS A 57 15.37 -6.33 -6.16
N TRP A 58 16.63 -6.68 -6.33
CA TRP A 58 17.01 -8.04 -6.69
C TRP A 58 16.74 -9.02 -5.55
N LYS A 59 16.29 -10.23 -5.92
CA LYS A 59 15.96 -11.31 -4.97
C LYS A 59 17.14 -11.73 -4.09
N SER A 60 18.37 -11.59 -4.56
CA SER A 60 19.58 -11.89 -3.78
C SER A 60 19.83 -10.89 -2.64
N HIS A 61 19.25 -9.69 -2.68
CA HIS A 61 19.66 -8.56 -1.84
C HIS A 61 18.50 -7.89 -1.09
N TYR A 62 17.26 -8.36 -1.20
CA TYR A 62 16.10 -7.72 -0.54
C TYR A 62 16.24 -7.62 0.99
N ARG A 63 16.98 -8.55 1.62
CA ARG A 63 17.23 -8.54 3.06
C ARG A 63 18.05 -7.34 3.54
N LEU A 64 18.90 -6.78 2.67
CA LEU A 64 19.69 -5.58 3.00
C LEU A 64 18.79 -4.35 3.16
N ILE A 65 17.66 -4.31 2.47
CA ILE A 65 16.72 -3.17 2.47
C ILE A 65 15.70 -3.27 3.60
N CYS A 66 15.44 -4.48 4.11
CA CYS A 66 14.48 -4.71 5.19
C CYS A 66 14.99 -4.29 6.59
N LEU A 67 16.17 -3.67 6.67
CA LEU A 67 16.74 -3.19 7.93
C LEU A 67 16.24 -1.78 8.25
N GLU A 68 16.04 -1.55 9.54
CA GLU A 68 15.42 -0.36 10.10
C GLU A 68 16.20 0.91 9.74
N ASN A 69 15.65 1.71 8.83
CA ASN A 69 16.21 3.00 8.50
C ASN A 69 15.87 4.02 9.59
N ARG A 70 16.88 4.53 10.30
CA ARG A 70 16.79 5.82 11.00
C ARG A 70 17.30 6.91 10.04
N GLY A 71 16.40 7.44 9.22
CA GLY A 71 16.70 8.47 8.23
C GLY A 71 16.77 9.91 8.80
N GLU A 72 17.51 10.79 8.14
CA GLU A 72 17.66 12.22 8.46
C GLU A 72 16.71 13.11 7.64
N ARG A 73 16.39 14.30 8.21
CA ARG A 73 15.32 15.29 7.91
C ARG A 73 13.93 14.98 8.49
N VAL A 74 13.48 13.74 8.47
CA VAL A 74 12.28 13.29 9.20
C VAL A 74 12.60 11.90 9.78
N PRO A 75 12.45 11.65 11.08
CA PRO A 75 12.72 10.34 11.67
C PRO A 75 11.66 9.36 11.17
N CYS A 76 11.94 8.71 10.05
CA CYS A 76 11.04 7.78 9.41
C CYS A 76 11.70 6.42 9.22
N PHE A 77 10.97 5.36 9.58
CA PHE A 77 11.43 3.98 9.41
C PHE A 77 10.65 3.26 8.31
N LEU A 78 11.37 2.42 7.56
CA LEU A 78 10.80 1.52 6.58
C LEU A 78 10.52 0.18 7.26
N ASN A 79 9.25 -0.07 7.59
CA ASN A 79 8.80 -1.38 8.00
C ASN A 79 8.47 -2.22 6.76
N CYS A 80 9.15 -3.34 6.55
CA CYS A 80 8.85 -4.25 5.46
C CYS A 80 7.61 -5.08 5.78
N LEU A 81 6.48 -4.73 5.15
CA LEU A 81 5.21 -5.42 5.37
C LEU A 81 5.12 -6.75 4.60
N HIS A 82 5.60 -6.78 3.35
CA HIS A 82 5.52 -7.96 2.49
C HIS A 82 6.58 -7.93 1.39
N VAL A 83 7.09 -9.11 1.04
CA VAL A 83 7.99 -9.32 -0.10
C VAL A 83 7.27 -10.22 -1.11
N GLY A 84 7.02 -9.70 -2.30
CA GLY A 84 6.39 -10.42 -3.40
C GLY A 84 7.25 -10.37 -4.67
N GLY A 85 7.07 -11.37 -5.55
CA GLY A 85 7.81 -11.43 -6.81
C GLY A 85 7.30 -10.46 -7.87
N THR A 86 6.03 -10.06 -7.80
CA THR A 86 5.41 -9.10 -8.74
C THR A 86 4.61 -8.03 -7.99
N ILE A 87 4.50 -6.85 -8.60
CA ILE A 87 3.69 -5.74 -8.05
C ILE A 87 2.24 -6.20 -7.81
N ARG A 88 1.66 -6.98 -8.72
CA ARG A 88 0.29 -7.50 -8.60
C ARG A 88 0.10 -8.36 -7.35
N THR A 89 1.07 -9.20 -6.99
CA THR A 89 1.00 -9.99 -5.75
C THR A 89 1.07 -9.11 -4.50
N CYS A 90 1.94 -8.10 -4.49
CA CYS A 90 2.02 -7.14 -3.39
C CYS A 90 0.75 -6.31 -3.24
N GLN A 91 0.11 -5.92 -4.35
CA GLN A 91 -1.17 -5.20 -4.35
C GLN A 91 -2.29 -6.04 -3.73
N LYS A 92 -2.43 -7.31 -4.14
CA LYS A 92 -3.42 -8.23 -3.54
C LYS A 92 -3.22 -8.37 -2.04
N PHE A 93 -1.96 -8.48 -1.60
CA PHE A 93 -1.62 -8.50 -0.19
C PHE A 93 -2.00 -7.18 0.50
N LEU A 94 -1.68 -6.03 -0.08
CA LEU A 94 -1.97 -4.72 0.48
C LEU A 94 -3.48 -4.48 0.66
N VAL A 95 -4.29 -4.90 -0.32
CA VAL A 95 -5.76 -4.85 -0.21
C VAL A 95 -6.23 -5.67 0.99
N ARG A 96 -5.78 -6.93 1.11
CA ARG A 96 -6.16 -7.79 2.23
C ARG A 96 -5.73 -7.20 3.58
N TYR A 97 -4.52 -6.66 3.65
CA TYR A 97 -3.99 -6.00 4.84
C TYR A 97 -4.85 -4.79 5.24
N ASN A 98 -5.12 -3.89 4.31
CA ASN A 98 -5.94 -2.70 4.58
C ASN A 98 -7.37 -3.06 4.99
N THR A 99 -7.97 -4.07 4.37
CA THR A 99 -9.29 -4.57 4.77
C THR A 99 -9.29 -5.05 6.23
N GLN A 100 -8.28 -5.83 6.64
CA GLN A 100 -8.16 -6.28 8.03
C GLN A 100 -7.95 -5.11 9.01
N GLN A 101 -7.11 -4.13 8.65
CA GLN A 101 -6.91 -2.94 9.48
C GLN A 101 -8.21 -2.16 9.69
N ILE A 102 -9.00 -1.95 8.64
CA ILE A 102 -10.29 -1.27 8.74
C ILE A 102 -11.24 -2.05 9.67
N HIS A 103 -11.33 -3.37 9.51
CA HIS A 103 -12.16 -4.21 10.39
C HIS A 103 -11.75 -4.11 11.87
N TRP A 104 -10.45 -4.01 12.16
CA TRP A 104 -9.96 -3.84 13.52
C TRP A 104 -10.16 -2.42 14.06
N MET A 105 -10.11 -1.39 13.21
CA MET A 105 -10.29 0.00 13.61
C MET A 105 -11.75 0.38 13.82
N LEU A 106 -12.69 -0.20 13.07
CA LEU A 106 -14.12 0.13 13.12
C LEU A 106 -14.75 0.10 14.53
N PRO A 107 -14.46 -0.89 15.40
CA PRO A 107 -14.99 -0.90 16.77
C PRO A 107 -14.44 0.22 17.66
N LEU A 108 -13.26 0.76 17.35
CA LEU A 108 -12.60 1.82 18.14
C LEU A 108 -13.17 3.21 17.84
N CYS A 109 -13.85 3.39 16.71
CA CYS A 109 -14.48 4.64 16.33
C CYS A 109 -15.66 4.95 17.28
N GLN A 110 -15.55 6.04 18.06
CA GLN A 110 -16.56 6.44 19.04
C GLN A 110 -17.66 7.34 18.44
N GLY A 111 -17.40 7.99 17.29
CA GLY A 111 -18.36 8.90 16.64
C GLY A 111 -19.20 8.23 15.57
N GLU A 112 -20.51 8.49 15.57
CA GLU A 112 -21.42 8.04 14.50
C GLU A 112 -21.07 8.68 13.14
N ALA A 113 -20.61 9.92 13.15
CA ALA A 113 -20.14 10.63 11.96
C ALA A 113 -18.93 9.92 11.30
N GLU A 114 -17.91 9.57 12.09
CA GLU A 114 -16.72 8.85 11.62
C GLU A 114 -17.08 7.48 11.05
N ARG A 115 -17.98 6.74 11.70
CA ARG A 115 -18.49 5.46 11.20
C ARG A 115 -19.23 5.62 9.87
N SER A 116 -20.00 6.69 9.71
CA SER A 116 -20.71 7.01 8.47
C SER A 116 -19.74 7.31 7.32
N GLU A 117 -18.67 8.06 7.58
CA GLU A 117 -17.62 8.35 6.60
C GLU A 117 -16.86 7.10 6.18
N ILE A 118 -16.45 6.26 7.13
CA ILE A 118 -15.78 4.99 6.83
C ILE A 118 -16.71 4.09 6.01
N ARG A 119 -18.00 4.01 6.37
CA ARG A 119 -18.98 3.23 5.61
C ARG A 119 -19.12 3.74 4.18
N LYS A 120 -19.18 5.05 3.97
CA LYS A 120 -19.21 5.66 2.63
C LYS A 120 -17.94 5.33 1.83
N ALA A 121 -16.77 5.47 2.45
CA ALA A 121 -15.49 5.15 1.82
C ALA A 121 -15.40 3.67 1.43
N VAL A 122 -15.79 2.75 2.32
CA VAL A 122 -15.81 1.30 2.04
C VAL A 122 -16.78 0.98 0.91
N LEU A 123 -18.00 1.54 0.92
CA LEU A 123 -18.98 1.35 -0.14
C LEU A 123 -18.50 1.89 -1.49
N SER A 124 -17.76 3.01 -1.50
CA SER A 124 -17.19 3.58 -2.73
C SER A 124 -16.09 2.72 -3.35
N CYS A 125 -15.45 1.86 -2.56
CA CYS A 125 -14.42 0.93 -3.01
C CYS A 125 -14.97 -0.42 -3.51
N THR A 126 -16.28 -0.66 -3.35
CA THR A 126 -16.94 -1.85 -3.89
C THR A 126 -17.22 -1.62 -5.37
N LEU A 127 -16.79 -2.55 -6.23
CA LEU A 127 -17.16 -2.52 -7.65
C LEU A 127 -18.69 -2.45 -7.75
N LYS A 128 -19.21 -1.42 -8.43
CA LYS A 128 -20.59 -1.48 -8.93
C LYS A 128 -20.62 -2.68 -9.87
N LYS A 129 -21.45 -3.67 -9.57
CA LYS A 129 -21.74 -4.75 -10.49
C LYS A 129 -22.42 -4.08 -11.68
N ASP A 130 -21.77 -4.08 -12.84
CA ASP A 130 -22.43 -3.66 -14.08
C ASP A 130 -23.65 -4.58 -14.24
N THR A 131 -24.84 -4.02 -14.06
CA THR A 131 -26.10 -4.64 -14.49
C THR A 131 -26.10 -4.61 -16.01
N ASP A 132 -25.49 -5.63 -16.63
CA ASP A 132 -25.86 -6.05 -17.98
C ASP A 132 -27.24 -6.73 -17.86
N ASP A 133 -28.28 -5.92 -17.73
CA ASP A 133 -29.67 -6.33 -17.93
C ASP A 133 -30.01 -6.05 -19.40
N ASP A 134 -29.75 -7.02 -20.28
CA ASP A 134 -30.37 -7.12 -21.61
C ASP A 134 -30.74 -8.59 -21.86
N TYR A 135 -31.85 -9.02 -21.28
CA TYR A 135 -32.68 -10.09 -21.82
C TYR A 135 -34.11 -9.60 -21.87
N GLU A 136 -34.54 -9.25 -23.08
CA GLU A 136 -35.91 -8.95 -23.48
C GLU A 136 -36.88 -10.07 -23.01
N GLU A 137 -37.88 -9.70 -22.21
CA GLU A 137 -39.06 -10.53 -21.94
C GLU A 137 -40.00 -10.48 -23.17
N GLU A 138 -39.95 -11.48 -24.05
CA GLU A 138 -41.07 -11.73 -24.96
C GLU A 138 -42.22 -12.41 -24.21
N SER A 139 -43.18 -11.59 -23.79
CA SER A 139 -44.52 -12.01 -23.37
C SER A 139 -45.30 -12.59 -24.54
N GLY A 140 -45.66 -13.88 -24.47
CA GLY A 140 -46.46 -14.58 -25.48
C GLY A 140 -47.47 -15.57 -24.87
N GLY A 141 -48.49 -15.04 -24.20
CA GLY A 141 -49.82 -15.60 -23.93
C GLY A 141 -50.10 -17.11 -24.04
N GLU A 142 -50.44 -17.69 -22.89
CA GLU A 142 -51.15 -18.96 -22.72
C GLU A 142 -52.57 -18.92 -23.31
N LYS A 143 -52.95 -19.96 -24.08
CA LYS A 143 -54.35 -20.35 -24.30
C LYS A 143 -54.47 -21.87 -24.39
N ASP A 144 -54.89 -22.47 -23.27
CA ASP A 144 -55.52 -23.78 -23.22
C ASP A 144 -57.02 -23.67 -23.57
N LYS A 145 -57.44 -24.28 -24.69
CA LYS A 145 -58.65 -25.11 -24.84
C LYS A 145 -58.81 -25.66 -26.26
#